data_AF-A0A7S1LJ17-F1
#
_entry.id   AF-A0A7S1LJ17-F1
#
_cell.length_a   1.000
_cell.length_b   1.000
_cell.length_c   1.000
_cell.angle_alpha   90.00
_cell.angle_beta   90.00
_cell.angle_gamma   90.00
#
_symmetry.space_group_name_H-M   'P 1'
#
loop_
_entity.id
_entity.type
_entity.pdbx_description
1 polymer ?
#
loop_
_entity_poly.entity_id
_entity_poly.type
_entity_poly.pdbx_seq_one_letter_code
_entity_poly.pdbx_strand_id
1 'polypeptide(L)'
;MAEEGLPRCVCKRESAWEEFPPPAEGMCGQDSKGDMLASIVARPREWFPDAFDDSGQVRDDLEHLAPENLRLENIVLIDDERTKFHTGSGDSLQVLRYCKVARYDDIYRDQGLMMNMGGIGARSDKDYRLVKYFVDRPWKSRVNEDPEPPQLHHPEDLLEYKAPEDELPKALLSARRHSMTRAKTAPPGELAKMSERLMRAHHSPSSSCIAELG
;
A
#
# COMPACT_ATOMS: atom_id res chain seq x y z
N MET A 1 -18.15 -19.97 7.85
CA MET A 1 -17.30 -19.29 8.85
C MET A 1 -16.28 -18.50 8.04
N ALA A 2 -16.19 -17.18 8.24
CA ALA A 2 -15.18 -16.38 7.53
C ALA A 2 -13.79 -16.81 8.01
N GLU A 3 -12.86 -17.04 7.09
CA GLU A 3 -11.48 -17.36 7.43
C GLU A 3 -10.84 -16.14 8.09
N GLU A 4 -10.67 -16.21 9.40
CA GLU A 4 -10.17 -15.11 10.22
C GLU A 4 -8.73 -14.79 9.81
N GLY A 5 -8.52 -13.59 9.24
CA GLY A 5 -7.20 -13.06 8.90
C GLY A 5 -6.89 -12.85 7.41
N LEU A 6 -7.78 -13.22 6.49
CA LEU A 6 -7.60 -12.88 5.07
C LEU A 6 -7.97 -11.42 4.76
N PRO A 7 -7.25 -10.75 3.85
CA PRO A 7 -7.61 -9.42 3.40
C PRO A 7 -8.99 -9.45 2.73
N ARG A 8 -9.81 -8.43 3.01
CA ARG A 8 -11.13 -8.25 2.39
C ARG A 8 -11.13 -7.02 1.50
N CYS A 9 -11.84 -7.14 0.38
CA CYS A 9 -12.13 -5.99 -0.47
C CYS A 9 -13.33 -5.24 0.10
N VAL A 10 -13.39 -3.94 -0.20
CA VAL A 10 -14.50 -3.05 0.15
C VAL A 10 -14.99 -2.33 -1.09
N CYS A 11 -16.30 -2.19 -1.22
CA CYS A 11 -16.93 -1.40 -2.28
C CYS A 11 -18.06 -0.56 -1.67
N LYS A 12 -18.48 0.48 -2.40
CA LYS A 12 -19.58 1.34 -1.94
C LYS A 12 -20.83 1.08 -2.78
N ARG A 13 -21.84 0.46 -2.18
CA ARG A 13 -23.15 0.23 -2.81
C ARG A 13 -24.16 1.20 -2.25
N GLU A 14 -24.77 1.98 -3.16
CA GLU A 14 -25.68 3.08 -2.83
C GLU A 14 -25.02 4.09 -1.87
N SER A 15 -25.22 3.90 -0.56
CA SER A 15 -24.65 4.70 0.52
C SER A 15 -23.88 3.89 1.57
N ALA A 16 -23.82 2.57 1.45
CA ALA A 16 -23.20 1.68 2.42
C ALA A 16 -21.87 1.10 1.90
N TRP A 17 -20.93 0.93 2.81
CA TRP A 17 -19.70 0.18 2.55
C TRP A 17 -19.96 -1.31 2.78
N GLU A 18 -19.65 -2.13 1.79
CA GLU A 18 -19.81 -3.58 1.84
C GLU A 18 -18.46 -4.28 1.68
N GLU A 19 -18.25 -5.33 2.46
CA GLU A 19 -17.05 -6.18 2.38
C GLU A 19 -17.32 -7.43 1.54
N PHE A 20 -16.40 -7.76 0.64
CA PHE A 20 -16.47 -8.99 -0.17
C PHE A 20 -15.10 -9.68 -0.20
N PRO A 21 -15.06 -11.01 -0.41
CA PRO A 21 -13.79 -11.71 -0.56
C PRO A 21 -13.08 -11.23 -1.84
N PRO A 22 -11.75 -11.01 -1.83
CA PRO A 22 -11.03 -10.74 -3.06
C PRO A 22 -11.22 -11.93 -4.01
N PRO A 23 -11.36 -11.70 -5.33
CA PRO A 23 -11.50 -12.77 -6.31
C PRO A 23 -10.13 -13.40 -6.60
N ALA A 24 -9.46 -13.83 -5.54
CA ALA A 24 -8.15 -14.45 -5.54
C ALA A 24 -8.26 -15.99 -5.47
N GLU A 25 -9.41 -16.56 -5.86
CA GLU A 25 -9.57 -18.00 -5.94
C GLU A 25 -8.51 -18.61 -6.85
N GLY A 26 -7.80 -19.63 -6.36
CA GLY A 26 -6.67 -20.25 -7.06
C GLY A 26 -5.34 -19.52 -6.90
N MET A 27 -5.32 -18.32 -6.31
CA MET A 27 -4.08 -17.62 -6.01
C MET A 27 -3.47 -18.19 -4.72
N CYS A 28 -2.44 -19.03 -4.86
CA CYS A 28 -1.76 -19.60 -3.69
C CYS A 28 -0.85 -18.53 -3.08
N GLY A 29 -0.48 -18.67 -1.79
CA GLY A 29 0.31 -17.67 -1.04
C GLY A 29 1.72 -17.33 -1.59
N GLN A 30 2.07 -17.78 -2.79
CA GLN A 30 3.29 -17.42 -3.53
C GLN A 30 3.01 -16.59 -4.78
N ASP A 31 1.74 -16.29 -5.08
CA ASP A 31 1.38 -15.53 -6.27
C ASP A 31 2.00 -14.14 -6.24
N SER A 32 2.61 -13.79 -7.36
CA SER A 32 3.26 -12.51 -7.52
C SER A 32 2.20 -11.40 -7.63
N LYS A 33 2.58 -10.16 -7.32
CA LYS A 33 1.70 -9.01 -7.59
C LYS A 33 1.33 -8.90 -9.08
N GLY A 34 2.16 -9.43 -9.98
CA GLY A 34 1.84 -9.53 -11.41
C GLY A 34 0.60 -10.39 -11.67
N ASP A 35 0.48 -11.52 -10.97
CA ASP A 35 -0.68 -12.42 -11.11
C ASP A 35 -1.97 -11.76 -10.59
N MET A 36 -1.86 -10.95 -9.54
CA MET A 36 -2.98 -10.14 -9.06
C MET A 36 -3.42 -9.10 -10.09
N LEU A 37 -2.47 -8.38 -10.70
CA LEU A 37 -2.77 -7.42 -11.76
C LEU A 37 -3.38 -8.09 -13.00
N ALA A 38 -2.89 -9.28 -13.36
CA ALA A 38 -3.45 -10.09 -14.42
C ALA A 38 -4.91 -10.47 -14.11
N SER A 39 -5.19 -10.89 -12.88
CA SER A 39 -6.54 -11.20 -12.39
C SER A 39 -7.47 -9.98 -12.44
N ILE A 40 -6.98 -8.81 -12.05
CA ILE A 40 -7.74 -7.54 -12.11
C ILE A 40 -8.18 -7.22 -13.53
N VAL A 41 -7.26 -7.34 -14.49
CA VAL A 41 -7.53 -7.06 -15.90
C VAL A 41 -8.44 -8.13 -16.52
N ALA A 42 -8.27 -9.40 -16.14
CA ALA A 42 -9.08 -10.49 -16.66
C ALA A 42 -10.51 -10.49 -16.11
N ARG A 43 -10.71 -10.00 -14.88
CA ARG A 43 -11.99 -10.07 -14.15
C ARG A 43 -12.37 -8.76 -13.47
N PRO A 44 -12.47 -7.64 -14.20
CA PRO A 44 -12.75 -6.31 -13.62
C PRO A 44 -14.05 -6.26 -12.81
N ARG A 45 -15.08 -6.99 -13.25
CA ARG A 45 -16.39 -7.06 -12.57
C ARG A 45 -16.32 -7.65 -11.16
N GLU A 46 -15.42 -8.59 -10.94
CA GLU A 46 -15.26 -9.23 -9.64
C GLU A 46 -14.41 -8.37 -8.70
N TRP A 47 -13.46 -7.61 -9.23
CA TRP A 47 -12.60 -6.71 -8.45
C TRP A 47 -13.26 -5.36 -8.13
N PHE A 48 -14.13 -4.87 -9.01
CA PHE A 48 -14.81 -3.57 -8.90
C PHE A 48 -16.33 -3.70 -9.07
N PRO A 49 -17.01 -4.43 -8.17
CA PRO A 49 -18.44 -4.71 -8.34
C PRO A 49 -19.33 -3.46 -8.31
N ASP A 50 -18.87 -2.36 -7.71
CA ASP A 50 -19.57 -1.07 -7.67
C ASP A 50 -19.36 -0.20 -8.93
N ALA A 51 -18.48 -0.62 -9.83
CA ALA A 51 -18.29 0.00 -11.14
C ALA A 51 -19.34 -0.42 -12.17
N PHE A 52 -20.11 -1.46 -11.88
CA PHE A 52 -21.12 -2.02 -12.76
C PHE A 52 -22.50 -1.92 -12.11
N ASP A 53 -23.52 -1.59 -12.90
CA ASP A 53 -24.91 -1.63 -12.44
C ASP A 53 -25.50 -3.05 -12.48
N ASP A 54 -26.76 -3.20 -12.05
CA ASP A 54 -27.47 -4.49 -12.05
C ASP A 54 -27.67 -5.07 -13.47
N SER A 55 -27.58 -4.22 -14.50
CA SER A 55 -27.63 -4.65 -15.90
C SER A 55 -26.24 -5.05 -16.44
N GLY A 56 -25.20 -4.89 -15.62
CA GLY A 56 -23.81 -5.14 -15.97
C GLY A 56 -23.19 -4.06 -16.86
N GLN A 57 -23.81 -2.90 -16.99
CA GLN A 57 -23.23 -1.74 -17.67
C GLN A 57 -22.28 -1.02 -16.72
N VAL A 58 -21.19 -0.51 -17.28
CA VAL A 58 -20.20 0.28 -16.54
C VAL A 58 -20.80 1.65 -16.28
N ARG A 59 -20.64 2.17 -15.07
CA ARG A 59 -21.06 3.52 -14.75
C ARG A 59 -20.21 4.55 -15.51
N ASP A 60 -20.84 5.62 -15.98
CA ASP A 60 -20.17 6.66 -16.77
C ASP A 60 -18.93 7.26 -16.08
N ASP A 61 -18.97 7.42 -14.74
CA ASP A 61 -17.85 7.93 -13.95
C ASP A 61 -16.66 6.96 -13.82
N LEU A 62 -16.87 5.69 -14.21
CA LEU A 62 -15.93 4.59 -14.07
C LEU A 62 -15.68 3.86 -15.41
N GLU A 63 -15.95 4.50 -16.55
CA GLU A 63 -15.74 3.94 -17.91
C GLU A 63 -14.31 3.39 -18.12
N HIS A 64 -13.31 3.94 -17.43
CA HIS A 64 -11.92 3.48 -17.47
C HIS A 64 -11.71 2.09 -16.85
N LEU A 65 -12.65 1.61 -16.03
CA LEU A 65 -12.68 0.26 -15.47
C LEU A 65 -13.46 -0.74 -16.36
N ALA A 66 -14.02 -0.27 -17.47
CA ALA A 66 -14.67 -1.16 -18.44
C ALA A 66 -13.68 -2.23 -18.94
N PRO A 67 -14.12 -3.47 -19.20
CA PRO A 67 -13.24 -4.55 -19.67
C PRO A 67 -12.38 -4.19 -20.89
N GLU A 68 -12.91 -3.37 -21.80
CA GLU A 68 -12.23 -2.88 -23.00
C GLU A 68 -11.16 -1.81 -22.74
N ASN A 69 -11.27 -1.11 -21.60
CA ASN A 69 -10.44 0.04 -21.23
C ASN A 69 -9.44 -0.28 -20.12
N LEU A 70 -9.73 -1.26 -19.26
CA LEU A 70 -8.84 -1.66 -18.19
C LEU A 70 -7.69 -2.52 -18.77
N ARG A 71 -6.51 -1.91 -18.84
CA ARG A 71 -5.28 -2.54 -19.34
C ARG A 71 -4.17 -2.37 -18.31
N LEU A 72 -3.14 -3.20 -18.39
CA LEU A 72 -2.01 -3.16 -17.46
C LEU A 72 -1.24 -1.83 -17.54
N GLU A 73 -1.18 -1.22 -18.72
CA GLU A 73 -0.62 0.10 -18.96
C GLU A 73 -1.41 1.20 -18.22
N ASN A 74 -2.66 0.94 -17.86
CA ASN A 74 -3.52 1.87 -17.13
C ASN A 74 -3.50 1.63 -15.61
N ILE A 75 -2.80 0.59 -15.14
CA ILE A 75 -2.69 0.28 -13.71
C ILE A 75 -1.29 0.67 -13.22
N VAL A 76 -1.21 1.35 -12.08
CA VAL A 76 0.06 1.68 -11.42
C VAL A 76 0.16 0.95 -10.09
N LEU A 77 1.20 0.13 -9.95
CA LEU A 77 1.48 -0.54 -8.69
C LEU A 77 2.29 0.37 -7.76
N ILE A 78 1.77 0.62 -6.56
CA ILE A 78 2.44 1.44 -5.54
C ILE A 78 2.92 0.52 -4.43
N ASP A 79 4.24 0.50 -4.18
CA ASP A 79 4.82 -0.27 -3.08
C ASP A 79 6.14 0.36 -2.62
N ASP A 80 6.61 -0.01 -1.43
CA ASP A 80 7.88 0.45 -0.87
C ASP A 80 9.04 -0.51 -1.15
N GLU A 81 8.75 -1.76 -1.48
CA GLU A 81 9.72 -2.80 -1.75
C GLU A 81 9.90 -3.06 -3.25
N ARG A 82 11.11 -2.80 -3.74
CA ARG A 82 11.44 -2.94 -5.16
C ARG A 82 11.34 -4.38 -5.66
N THR A 83 11.61 -5.35 -4.78
CA THR A 83 11.53 -6.78 -5.09
C THR A 83 10.12 -7.19 -5.48
N LYS A 84 9.07 -6.53 -4.96
CA LYS A 84 7.68 -6.83 -5.26
C LYS A 84 7.22 -6.40 -6.66
N PHE A 85 8.04 -5.64 -7.40
CA PHE A 85 7.78 -5.28 -8.81
C PHE A 85 8.34 -6.30 -9.79
N HIS A 86 9.21 -7.21 -9.34
CA HIS A 86 9.82 -8.22 -10.19
C HIS A 86 8.98 -9.49 -10.10
N THR A 87 8.65 -10.03 -11.25
CA THR A 87 7.95 -11.30 -11.33
C THR A 87 9.00 -12.39 -11.57
N GLY A 88 9.10 -13.33 -10.63
CA GLY A 88 10.24 -14.26 -10.54
C GLY A 88 10.21 -15.40 -11.57
N SER A 89 9.08 -15.62 -12.22
CA SER A 89 8.85 -16.67 -13.21
C SER A 89 8.72 -16.06 -14.60
N GLY A 90 9.40 -16.62 -15.61
CA GLY A 90 9.38 -16.08 -16.98
C GLY A 90 8.00 -15.97 -17.63
N ASP A 91 6.98 -16.63 -17.06
CA ASP A 91 5.60 -16.65 -17.56
C ASP A 91 4.68 -15.64 -16.87
N SER A 92 5.17 -14.94 -15.85
CA SER A 92 4.36 -14.01 -15.06
C SER A 92 4.30 -12.63 -15.68
N LEU A 93 3.15 -11.99 -15.50
CA LEU A 93 2.81 -10.75 -16.18
C LEU A 93 3.65 -9.57 -15.67
N GLN A 94 4.40 -8.92 -16.56
CA GLN A 94 5.31 -7.82 -16.21
C GLN A 94 4.54 -6.58 -15.71
N VAL A 95 4.95 -6.05 -14.55
CA VAL A 95 4.44 -4.77 -14.03
C VAL A 95 4.98 -3.62 -14.88
N LEU A 96 4.12 -2.98 -15.68
CA LEU A 96 4.52 -1.94 -16.65
C LEU A 96 4.70 -0.56 -16.01
N ARG A 97 3.88 -0.23 -15.00
CA ARG A 97 3.95 1.04 -14.27
C ARG A 97 3.97 0.76 -12.79
N TYR A 98 4.98 1.33 -12.12
CA TYR A 98 5.08 1.26 -10.67
C TYR A 98 5.58 2.59 -10.10
N CYS A 99 5.16 2.87 -8.87
CA CYS A 99 5.61 3.99 -8.07
C CYS A 99 6.20 3.44 -6.78
N LYS A 100 7.49 3.72 -6.55
CA LYS A 100 8.14 3.37 -5.30
C LYS A 100 7.86 4.47 -4.27
N VAL A 101 7.28 4.10 -3.14
CA VAL A 101 7.07 5.03 -2.01
C VAL A 101 8.13 4.81 -0.93
N ALA A 102 8.46 5.88 -0.21
CA ALA A 102 9.35 5.77 0.94
C ALA A 102 8.59 5.08 2.10
N ARG A 103 9.24 4.09 2.72
CA ARG A 103 8.81 3.54 4.01
C ARG A 103 9.33 4.45 5.11
N TYR A 104 8.43 4.96 5.93
CA TYR A 104 8.79 5.71 7.14
C TYR A 104 8.71 4.75 8.33
N ASP A 105 9.84 4.15 8.66
CA ASP A 105 10.07 3.51 9.94
C ASP A 105 11.09 4.37 10.69
N ASP A 106 10.77 4.80 11.91
CA ASP A 106 11.67 5.66 12.68
C ASP A 106 11.56 5.39 14.19
N ILE A 107 12.60 5.74 14.93
CA ILE A 107 12.63 5.65 16.40
C ILE A 107 12.07 6.96 16.96
N TYR A 108 10.85 6.90 17.49
CA TYR A 108 10.20 8.05 18.10
C TYR A 108 10.54 8.15 19.59
N ARG A 109 10.74 9.38 20.07
CA ARG A 109 11.04 9.66 21.48
C ARG A 109 9.98 9.03 22.39
N ASP A 110 10.41 8.22 23.35
CA ASP A 110 9.59 7.50 24.34
C ASP A 110 8.62 6.43 23.78
N GLN A 111 8.57 6.22 22.47
CA GLN A 111 7.72 5.20 21.83
C GLN A 111 8.51 4.07 21.16
N GLY A 112 9.83 4.22 21.01
CA GLY A 112 10.69 3.23 20.37
C GLY A 112 10.54 3.22 18.85
N LEU A 113 10.90 2.11 18.22
CA LEU A 113 10.78 1.92 16.78
C LEU A 113 9.30 1.85 16.38
N MET A 114 8.83 2.90 15.71
CA MET A 114 7.53 2.93 15.09
C MET A 114 7.66 2.37 13.67
N MET A 115 7.23 1.12 13.51
CA MET A 115 7.10 0.48 12.21
C MET A 115 5.79 0.91 11.54
N ASN A 116 5.77 0.94 10.22
CA ASN A 116 4.57 1.21 9.44
C ASN A 116 3.97 2.58 9.77
N MET A 117 4.79 3.63 9.93
CA MET A 117 4.26 4.99 10.10
C MET A 117 3.51 5.52 8.86
N GLY A 118 3.37 4.68 7.83
CA GLY A 118 2.67 4.95 6.60
C GLY A 118 3.59 5.60 5.59
N GLY A 119 3.42 5.26 4.31
CA GLY A 119 4.00 5.98 3.19
C GLY A 119 3.04 7.07 2.69
N ILE A 120 3.55 7.97 1.84
CA ILE A 120 2.72 8.87 1.03
C ILE A 120 1.69 8.00 0.28
N GLY A 121 0.41 8.20 0.58
CA GLY A 121 -0.72 7.56 -0.11
C GLY A 121 -1.73 6.85 0.78
N ALA A 122 -1.46 6.67 2.08
CA ALA A 122 -2.19 5.70 2.90
C ALA A 122 -3.14 6.27 3.97
N ARG A 123 -3.19 7.60 4.19
CA ARG A 123 -3.84 8.15 5.40
C ARG A 123 -4.82 9.30 5.18
N SER A 124 -4.78 9.96 4.03
CA SER A 124 -5.65 11.11 3.76
C SER A 124 -5.96 11.27 2.28
N ASP A 125 -7.06 11.95 1.97
CA ASP A 125 -7.40 12.37 0.59
C ASP A 125 -6.28 13.22 -0.03
N LYS A 126 -5.58 14.00 0.79
CA LYS A 126 -4.43 14.81 0.37
C LYS A 126 -3.29 13.92 -0.14
N ASP A 127 -3.01 12.83 0.56
CA ASP A 127 -2.00 11.87 0.13
C ASP A 127 -2.39 11.20 -1.19
N TYR A 128 -3.66 10.79 -1.32
CA TYR A 128 -4.19 10.25 -2.56
C TYR A 128 -4.03 11.23 -3.73
N ARG A 129 -4.37 12.51 -3.54
CA ARG A 129 -4.21 13.55 -4.57
C ARG A 129 -2.74 13.74 -4.96
N LEU A 130 -1.82 13.69 -4.01
CA LEU A 130 -0.38 13.81 -4.28
C LEU A 130 0.13 12.62 -5.10
N VAL A 131 -0.23 11.40 -4.71
CA VAL A 131 0.07 10.18 -5.46
C VAL A 131 -0.50 10.25 -6.87
N LYS A 132 -1.77 10.62 -6.99
CA LYS A 132 -2.45 10.76 -8.28
C LYS A 132 -1.74 11.78 -9.17
N TYR A 133 -1.40 12.95 -8.62
CA TYR A 133 -0.67 14.00 -9.34
C TYR A 133 0.67 13.49 -9.88
N PHE A 134 1.42 12.76 -9.05
CA PHE A 134 2.68 12.13 -9.47
C PHE A 134 2.45 11.11 -10.59
N VAL A 135 1.44 10.25 -10.46
CA VAL A 135 1.11 9.21 -11.45
C VAL A 135 0.70 9.80 -12.81
N ASP A 136 -0.09 10.88 -12.79
CA ASP A 136 -0.57 11.55 -14.00
C ASP A 136 0.54 12.35 -14.70
N ARG A 137 1.48 12.91 -13.92
CA ARG A 137 2.48 13.87 -14.42
C ARG A 137 3.87 13.63 -13.80
N PRO A 138 4.46 12.43 -13.95
CA PRO A 138 5.72 12.09 -13.28
C PRO A 138 6.88 13.02 -13.69
N TRP A 139 6.85 13.57 -14.91
CA TRP A 139 7.86 14.51 -15.41
C TRP A 139 7.87 15.84 -14.65
N LYS A 140 6.75 16.27 -14.05
CA LYS A 140 6.68 17.49 -13.24
C LYS A 140 7.35 17.34 -11.87
N SER A 141 7.70 16.12 -11.48
CA SER A 141 8.37 15.83 -10.20
C SER A 141 9.88 15.65 -10.36
N ARG A 142 10.44 16.03 -11.52
CA ARG A 142 11.89 15.98 -11.75
C ARG A 142 12.57 17.12 -10.99
N VAL A 143 13.50 16.76 -10.11
CA VAL A 143 14.21 17.65 -9.17
C VAL A 143 15.20 18.62 -9.86
N ASN A 144 15.25 18.69 -11.19
CA ASN A 144 16.28 19.44 -11.93
C ASN A 144 15.78 20.70 -12.64
N GLU A 145 14.54 21.10 -12.45
CA GLU A 145 14.21 22.51 -12.58
C GLU A 145 14.35 23.05 -11.17
N ASP A 146 15.27 24.00 -10.94
CA ASP A 146 15.22 24.82 -9.72
C ASP A 146 13.76 25.25 -9.60
N PRO A 147 13.01 24.71 -8.63
CA PRO A 147 11.65 25.17 -8.49
C PRO A 147 11.82 26.63 -8.12
N GLU A 148 11.26 27.56 -8.91
CA GLU A 148 10.70 28.73 -8.26
C GLU A 148 9.86 28.13 -7.12
N PRO A 149 10.24 28.38 -5.85
CA PRO A 149 9.70 27.66 -4.74
C PRO A 149 8.20 27.71 -4.93
N PRO A 150 7.52 26.55 -5.08
CA PRO A 150 6.08 26.56 -5.20
C PRO A 150 5.60 27.48 -4.10
N GLN A 151 4.74 28.45 -4.43
CA GLN A 151 4.05 29.21 -3.39
C GLN A 151 3.21 28.20 -2.63
N LEU A 152 3.87 27.48 -1.73
CA LEU A 152 3.31 26.66 -0.71
C LEU A 152 2.61 27.70 0.14
N HIS A 153 1.29 27.69 0.06
CA HIS A 153 0.47 28.09 1.18
C HIS A 153 1.17 27.57 2.45
N HIS A 154 1.35 28.50 3.38
CA HIS A 154 2.30 28.47 4.49
C HIS A 154 2.43 27.05 5.09
N PRO A 155 3.62 26.59 5.52
CA PRO A 155 3.77 25.25 6.14
C PRO A 155 2.86 25.01 7.36
N GLU A 156 2.26 26.07 7.92
CA GLU A 156 1.19 25.98 8.92
C GLU A 156 -0.13 25.39 8.36
N ASP A 157 -0.43 25.60 7.09
CA ASP A 157 -1.55 24.99 6.35
C ASP A 157 -1.33 23.47 6.08
N LEU A 158 -0.10 22.97 6.26
CA LEU A 158 0.22 21.54 6.11
C LEU A 158 0.01 20.74 7.40
N LEU A 159 -0.05 21.40 8.56
CA LEU A 159 -0.16 20.76 9.87
C LEU A 159 -1.55 20.90 10.51
N GLU A 160 -2.43 21.72 9.96
CA GLU A 160 -3.75 21.99 10.54
C GLU A 160 -4.92 21.30 9.80
N TYR A 161 -4.80 20.00 9.52
CA TYR A 161 -6.00 19.20 9.27
C TYR A 161 -6.54 18.68 10.60
N LYS A 162 -7.37 19.49 11.27
CA LYS A 162 -8.29 18.98 12.30
C LYS A 162 -9.46 18.33 11.56
N ALA A 163 -9.45 17.01 11.44
CA ALA A 163 -10.68 16.29 11.17
C ALA A 163 -11.69 16.68 12.27
N PRO A 164 -12.95 17.01 11.94
CA PRO A 164 -13.99 17.15 12.96
C PRO A 164 -14.00 15.86 13.78
N GLU A 165 -13.82 15.96 15.10
CA GLU A 165 -13.76 14.78 15.98
C GLU A 165 -15.04 13.93 15.89
N ASP A 166 -16.11 14.50 15.34
CA ASP A 166 -17.42 13.86 15.18
C ASP A 166 -17.53 12.94 13.95
N GLU A 167 -16.56 12.92 13.02
CA GLU A 167 -16.66 12.15 11.76
C GLU A 167 -15.84 10.85 11.71
N LEU A 168 -15.04 10.54 12.72
CA LEU A 168 -14.29 9.29 12.77
C LEU A 168 -15.18 8.12 13.24
N PRO A 169 -15.43 7.09 12.41
CA PRO A 169 -16.21 5.92 12.84
C PRO A 169 -15.59 5.29 14.09
N LYS A 170 -16.41 5.09 15.13
CA LYS A 170 -15.98 4.51 16.43
C LYS A 170 -15.19 3.20 16.27
N ALA A 171 -15.40 2.47 15.18
CA ALA A 171 -14.66 1.27 14.79
C ALA A 171 -13.14 1.52 14.63
N LEU A 172 -12.72 2.62 13.97
CA LEU A 172 -11.31 2.96 13.76
C LEU A 172 -10.61 3.37 15.07
N LEU A 173 -11.33 4.02 15.98
CA LEU A 173 -10.81 4.38 17.30
C LEU A 173 -10.61 3.14 18.20
N SER A 174 -11.42 2.09 18.03
CA SER A 174 -11.30 0.84 18.78
C SER A 174 -10.09 0.00 18.35
N ALA A 175 -9.82 -0.11 17.04
CA ALA A 175 -8.66 -0.81 16.49
C ALA A 175 -7.33 -0.18 16.96
N ARG A 176 -7.29 1.15 17.08
CA ARG A 176 -6.12 1.88 17.58
C ARG A 176 -5.84 1.63 19.08
N ARG A 177 -6.88 1.34 19.89
CA ARG A 177 -6.71 1.06 21.32
C ARG A 177 -6.14 -0.34 21.58
N HIS A 178 -6.48 -1.34 20.78
CA HIS A 178 -5.96 -2.70 20.97
C HIS A 178 -4.47 -2.87 20.64
N SER A 179 -3.96 -2.09 19.68
CA SER A 179 -2.53 -2.07 19.37
C SER A 179 -1.68 -1.50 20.55
N MET A 180 -2.16 -0.46 21.22
CA MET A 180 -1.42 0.19 22.31
C MET A 180 -1.46 -0.56 23.65
N THR A 181 -2.50 -1.35 23.92
CA THR A 181 -2.55 -2.17 25.15
C THR A 181 -1.56 -3.33 25.15
N ARG A 182 -1.15 -3.84 23.97
CA ARG A 182 -0.19 -4.95 23.88
C ARG A 182 1.26 -4.53 24.16
N ALA A 183 1.60 -3.25 23.98
CA ALA A 183 2.93 -2.71 24.28
C ALA A 183 3.18 -2.46 25.78
N LYS A 184 2.12 -2.39 26.61
CA LYS A 184 2.25 -2.03 28.04
C LYS A 184 2.48 -3.21 28.99
N THR A 185 2.43 -4.46 28.52
CA THR A 185 2.60 -5.65 29.37
C THR A 185 3.92 -6.39 29.16
N ALA A 186 4.84 -5.87 28.34
CA ALA A 186 6.16 -6.47 28.21
C ALA A 186 6.98 -6.21 29.49
N PRO A 187 7.50 -7.26 30.17
CA PRO A 187 8.26 -7.09 31.39
C PRO A 187 9.54 -6.27 31.14
N PRO A 188 9.97 -5.42 32.09
CA PRO A 188 11.19 -4.63 31.96
C PRO A 188 12.40 -5.56 31.78
N GLY A 189 12.96 -5.63 30.57
CA GLY A 189 14.14 -6.44 30.26
C GLY A 189 14.12 -7.19 28.93
N GLU A 190 12.96 -7.37 28.27
CA GLU A 190 12.92 -8.07 26.97
C GLU A 190 13.33 -7.19 25.77
N LEU A 191 13.02 -5.89 25.81
CA LEU A 191 13.38 -4.95 24.73
C LEU A 191 14.90 -4.81 24.56
N ALA A 192 15.68 -4.87 25.65
CA ALA A 192 17.14 -4.85 25.60
C ALA A 192 17.72 -6.09 24.91
N LYS A 193 17.13 -7.27 25.15
CA LYS A 193 17.57 -8.54 24.54
C LYS A 193 17.24 -8.62 23.04
N MET A 194 16.14 -7.99 22.59
CA MET A 194 15.82 -7.89 21.17
C MET A 194 16.79 -6.98 20.42
N SER A 195 17.14 -5.82 20.99
CA SER A 195 18.12 -4.90 20.40
C SER A 195 19.50 -5.56 20.26
N GLU A 196 19.92 -6.37 21.23
CA GLU A 196 21.22 -7.05 21.20
C GLU A 196 21.27 -8.19 20.16
N ARG A 197 20.14 -8.89 19.92
CA ARG A 197 20.03 -9.92 18.87
C ARG A 197 20.08 -9.32 17.47
N LEU A 198 19.45 -8.16 17.25
CA LEU A 198 19.48 -7.48 15.95
C LEU A 198 20.90 -7.04 15.57
N MET A 199 21.67 -6.51 16.53
CA MET A 199 23.05 -6.05 16.30
C MET A 199 24.02 -7.19 15.95
N ARG A 200 23.80 -8.41 16.47
CA ARG A 200 24.64 -9.58 16.16
C ARG A 200 24.38 -10.17 14.77
N ALA A 201 23.18 -10.01 14.21
CA ALA A 201 22.84 -10.57 12.90
C ALA A 201 23.57 -9.86 11.73
N HIS A 202 24.02 -8.62 11.92
CA HIS A 202 24.72 -7.85 10.88
C HIS A 202 26.24 -8.07 10.80
N HIS A 203 26.82 -8.92 11.64
CA HIS A 203 28.27 -9.18 11.67
C HIS A 203 28.68 -10.58 11.16
N SER A 204 27.79 -11.29 10.46
CA SER A 204 28.15 -12.59 9.88
C SER A 204 28.96 -12.37 8.59
N PRO A 205 30.24 -12.79 8.51
CA PRO A 205 31.05 -12.60 7.31
C PRO A 205 30.50 -13.46 6.16
N SER A 206 30.25 -12.81 5.03
CA SER A 206 29.87 -13.44 3.77
C SER A 206 31.01 -14.35 3.30
N SER A 207 30.81 -15.66 3.38
CA SER A 207 31.71 -16.65 2.82
C SER A 207 31.59 -16.63 1.30
N SER A 208 32.61 -16.11 0.62
CA SER A 208 32.72 -16.13 -0.84
C SER A 208 32.95 -17.57 -1.33
N CYS A 209 32.02 -18.12 -2.10
CA CYS A 209 32.28 -19.28 -2.94
C CYS A 209 32.75 -18.78 -4.31
N ILE A 210 34.06 -18.83 -4.54
CA ILE A 210 34.67 -18.82 -5.87
C ILE A 210 34.56 -20.25 -6.38
N ALA A 211 33.81 -20.47 -7.46
CA ALA A 211 33.85 -21.71 -8.22
C ALA A 211 34.73 -21.46 -9.45
N GLU A 212 35.88 -22.13 -9.50
CA GLU A 212 36.72 -22.26 -10.70
C GLU A 212 36.00 -23.15 -11.72
N LEU A 213 35.91 -22.67 -12.95
CA LEU A 213 35.48 -23.46 -14.11
C LEU A 213 36.72 -24.10 -14.74
N GLY A 214 36.72 -25.44 -14.78
CA GLY A 214 37.51 -26.26 -15.67
C GLY A 214 36.60 -26.95 -16.67
#